data_AF-A0A2P6G5Q1-F1
#
_entry.id   AF-A0A2P6G5Q1-F1
#
_cell.length_a   1.000
_cell.length_b   1.000
_cell.length_c   1.000
_cell.angle_alpha   90.00
_cell.angle_beta   90.00
_cell.angle_gamma   90.00
#
_symmetry.space_group_name_H-M   'P 1'
#
loop_
_entity.id
_entity.type
_entity.pdbx_description
1 polymer ?
#
loop_
_entity_poly.entity_id
_entity_poly.type
_entity_poly.pdbx_seq_one_letter_code
_entity_poly.pdbx_strand_id
1 'polypeptide(L)' 'AQIEFDRYVNMAKFAGDLGLEIHLGHGLTYQSAKNLSKIEEVREMNIGHFLIGEAIYYGMNKVIKKMKTAINN' A
#
# COMPACT_ATOMS: atom_id res chain seq x y z
N ALA A 1 -3.37 16.10 -1.10
CA ALA A 1 -3.81 14.75 -0.67
C ALA A 1 -4.71 14.10 -1.72
N GLN A 2 -5.88 14.67 -2.04
CA GLN A 2 -6.79 14.11 -3.04
C GLN A 2 -6.18 14.07 -4.46
N ILE A 3 -5.53 15.16 -4.88
CA ILE A 3 -4.88 15.26 -6.20
C ILE A 3 -3.88 14.10 -6.44
N GLU A 4 -3.03 13.80 -5.45
CA GLU A 4 -2.06 12.70 -5.59
C GLU A 4 -2.74 11.34 -5.60
N PHE A 5 -3.81 11.15 -4.82
CA PHE A 5 -4.59 9.91 -4.87
C PHE A 5 -5.22 9.70 -6.26
N ASP A 6 -5.82 10.73 -6.84
CA ASP A 6 -6.43 10.66 -8.17
C ASP A 6 -5.37 10.37 -9.24
N ARG A 7 -4.14 10.89 -9.08
CA ARG A 7 -3.00 10.56 -9.95
C ARG A 7 -2.64 9.08 -9.87
N TYR A 8 -2.63 8.48 -8.68
CA TYR A 8 -2.39 7.03 -8.54
C TYR A 8 -3.51 6.21 -9.17
N VAL A 9 -4.78 6.60 -9.00
CA VAL A 9 -5.92 5.92 -9.63
C VAL A 9 -5.82 5.95 -11.15
N ASN A 10 -5.56 7.12 -11.74
CA ASN A 10 -5.46 7.26 -13.19
C ASN A 10 -4.26 6.49 -13.75
N MET A 11 -3.12 6.50 -13.05
CA MET A 11 -1.93 5.72 -13.43
C MET A 11 -2.21 4.21 -13.39
N ALA A 12 -2.83 3.74 -12.30
CA ALA A 12 -3.09 2.32 -12.09
C ALA A 12 -4.10 1.79 -13.13
N LYS A 13 -5.16 2.55 -13.42
CA LYS A 13 -6.11 2.26 -14.51
C LYS A 13 -5.42 2.15 -15.86
N PHE A 14 -4.66 3.18 -16.23
CA PHE A 14 -3.97 3.21 -17.51
C PHE A 14 -3.01 2.02 -17.68
N ALA A 15 -2.22 1.71 -16.66
CA ALA A 15 -1.30 0.58 -16.71
C ALA A 15 -2.04 -0.78 -16.70
N GLY A 16 -3.16 -0.88 -15.97
CA GLY A 16 -4.05 -2.04 -16.01
C GLY A 16 -4.67 -2.29 -17.38
N ASP A 17 -5.11 -1.24 -18.08
CA ASP A 17 -5.64 -1.32 -19.45
C ASP A 17 -4.57 -1.82 -20.46
N LEU A 18 -3.29 -1.61 -20.14
CA LEU A 18 -2.16 -2.15 -20.91
C LEU A 18 -1.78 -3.58 -20.52
N GLY A 19 -2.48 -4.18 -19.55
CA GLY A 19 -2.22 -5.55 -19.06
C GLY A 19 -1.04 -5.66 -18.08
N LEU A 20 -0.61 -4.56 -17.45
CA LEU A 20 0.45 -4.57 -16.44
C LEU A 20 -0.11 -4.83 -15.03
N GLU A 21 0.62 -5.60 -14.22
CA GLU A 21 0.31 -5.74 -12.79
C GLU A 21 0.84 -4.53 -12.00
N ILE A 22 -0.01 -3.98 -11.12
CA ILE A 22 0.31 -2.74 -10.41
C ILE A 22 0.74 -3.05 -8.99
N HIS A 23 2.01 -2.75 -8.69
CA HIS A 23 2.60 -2.95 -7.37
C HIS A 23 2.92 -1.57 -6.78
N LEU A 24 2.52 -1.34 -5.53
CA LEU A 24 2.83 -0.11 -4.80
C LEU A 24 3.90 -0.37 -3.73
N GLY A 25 4.61 0.68 -3.32
CA GLY A 25 5.66 0.58 -2.33
C GLY A 25 6.19 1.94 -1.94
N HIS A 26 7.34 1.94 -1.25
CA HIS A 26 8.12 3.14 -0.87
C HIS A 26 7.36 4.16 0.01
N GLY A 27 7.77 4.29 1.27
CA GLY A 27 7.17 5.29 2.18
C GLY A 27 5.75 4.95 2.67
N LEU A 28 5.25 3.74 2.42
CA LEU A 28 3.95 3.30 2.90
C LEU A 28 3.92 3.19 4.43
N THR A 29 2.85 3.72 5.02
CA THR A 29 2.48 3.61 6.43
C THR A 29 1.14 2.89 6.52
N TYR A 30 0.64 2.57 7.72
CA TYR A 30 -0.70 1.96 7.84
C TYR A 30 -1.81 2.79 7.18
N GLN A 31 -1.75 4.12 7.32
CA GLN A 31 -2.78 5.01 6.81
C GLN A 31 -2.72 5.13 5.28
N SER A 32 -1.52 5.25 4.69
CA SER A 32 -1.39 5.33 3.24
C SER A 32 -1.66 3.98 2.58
N ALA A 33 -1.22 2.87 3.17
CA ALA A 33 -1.54 1.53 2.69
C ALA A 33 -3.06 1.28 2.64
N LYS A 34 -3.78 1.62 3.73
CA LYS A 34 -5.26 1.52 3.77
C LYS A 34 -5.97 2.37 2.73
N ASN A 35 -5.45 3.57 2.45
CA ASN A 35 -6.09 4.43 1.46
C ASN A 35 -5.82 3.93 0.04
N LEU A 36 -4.57 3.54 -0.25
CA LEU A 36 -4.15 3.08 -1.57
C LEU A 36 -4.63 1.66 -1.90
N SER A 37 -4.96 0.83 -0.92
CA SER A 37 -5.51 -0.51 -1.14
C SER A 37 -6.91 -0.49 -1.75
N LYS A 38 -7.56 0.68 -1.79
CA LYS A 38 -8.85 0.91 -2.45
C LYS A 38 -8.75 1.04 -3.97
N ILE A 39 -7.54 1.15 -4.52
CA ILE A 39 -7.31 1.19 -5.97
C ILE A 39 -7.36 -0.25 -6.47
N GLU A 40 -8.38 -0.59 -7.26
CA GLU A 40 -8.72 -1.97 -7.65
C GLU A 40 -7.60 -2.67 -8.45
N GLU A 41 -6.83 -1.91 -9.21
CA GLU A 41 -5.76 -2.42 -10.06
C GLU A 41 -4.52 -2.84 -9.25
N VAL A 42 -4.39 -2.39 -7.99
CA VAL A 42 -3.22 -2.71 -7.15
C VAL A 42 -3.27 -4.16 -6.70
N ARG A 43 -2.21 -4.91 -7.03
CA ARG A 43 -2.08 -6.34 -6.71
C ARG A 43 -1.20 -6.60 -5.50
N GLU A 44 -0.16 -5.79 -5.30
CA GLU A 44 0.82 -6.01 -4.23
C GLU A 44 1.30 -4.70 -3.62
N MET A 45 1.64 -4.74 -2.33
CA MET A 45 2.30 -3.64 -1.63
C MET A 45 3.61 -4.10 -0.99
N ASN A 46 4.73 -3.57 -1.48
CA ASN A 46 6.07 -3.84 -0.96
C ASN A 46 6.47 -2.80 0.09
N ILE A 47 6.50 -3.22 1.36
CA ILE A 47 6.73 -2.34 2.50
C ILE A 47 7.94 -2.84 3.30
N GLY A 48 8.95 -1.97 3.49
CA GLY A 48 10.18 -2.30 4.20
C GLY A 48 10.36 -1.45 5.46
N HIS A 49 11.03 -0.30 5.31
CA HIS A 49 11.48 0.58 6.41
C HIS A 49 10.42 0.82 7.49
N PHE A 50 9.17 1.09 7.10
CA PHE A 50 8.08 1.32 8.05
C PHE A 50 7.79 0.10 8.95
N LEU A 51 7.74 -1.11 8.37
CA LEU A 51 7.49 -2.33 9.13
C LEU A 51 8.65 -2.62 10.10
N ILE A 52 9.88 -2.44 9.66
CA ILE A 52 11.07 -2.64 10.51
C ILE A 52 11.08 -1.62 11.64
N GLY A 53 10.83 -0.34 11.35
CA GLY A 53 10.78 0.72 12.36
C GLY A 53 9.72 0.47 13.43
N GLU A 54 8.51 0.09 13.01
CA GLU A 54 7.42 -0.27 13.94
C GLU A 54 7.75 -1.55 14.74
N ALA A 55 8.44 -2.51 14.13
CA ALA A 55 8.76 -3.78 14.76
C ALA A 55 9.73 -3.63 15.94
N ILE A 56 10.56 -2.57 15.97
CA ILE A 56 11.43 -2.24 17.10
C ILE A 56 10.61 -2.02 18.38
N TYR A 57 9.41 -1.44 18.26
CA TYR A 57 8.55 -1.13 19.41
C TYR A 57 7.50 -2.20 19.69
N TYR A 58 6.94 -2.82 18.64
CA TYR A 58 5.75 -3.66 18.77
C TYR A 58 5.98 -5.13 18.41
N GLY A 59 7.17 -5.48 17.90
CA GLY A 59 7.51 -6.80 17.39
C GLY A 59 6.93 -7.09 16.00
N MET A 60 7.72 -7.80 15.18
CA MET A 60 7.40 -8.07 13.77
C MET A 60 6.01 -8.69 13.55
N ASN A 61 5.66 -9.70 14.36
CA ASN A 61 4.37 -10.41 14.22
C ASN A 61 3.16 -9.48 14.36
N LYS A 62 3.19 -8.53 15.30
CA LYS A 62 2.09 -7.60 15.54
C LYS A 62 1.98 -6.56 14.42
N VAL A 63 3.13 -6.06 13.96
CA VAL A 63 3.22 -5.07 12.88
C VAL A 63 2.73 -5.63 11.56
N ILE A 64 3.15 -6.84 11.18
CA ILE A 64 2.68 -7.51 9.97
C ILE A 64 1.17 -7.74 10.01
N LYS A 65 0.63 -8.23 11.13
CA LYS A 65 -0.82 -8.41 11.29
C LYS A 65 -1.56 -7.08 11.12
N LYS A 66 -1.10 -6.03 11.78
CA LYS A 66 -1.70 -4.69 11.69
C LYS A 66 -1.66 -4.13 10.26
N MET A 67 -0.57 -4.32 9.53
CA MET A 67 -0.47 -3.89 8.13
C MET A 67 -1.43 -4.67 7.23
N LYS A 68 -1.50 -6.01 7.38
CA LYS A 68 -2.47 -6.82 6.64
C LYS A 68 -3.92 -6.40 6.91
N THR A 69 -4.25 -6.11 8.17
CA THR A 69 -5.57 -5.57 8.54
C THR A 69 -5.82 -4.19 7.94
N ALA A 70 -4.79 -3.37 7.74
CA ALA A 70 -4.95 -2.08 7.07
C ALA A 70 -5.25 -2.23 5.56
N ILE A 71 -4.70 -3.26 4.91
CA ILE A 71 -4.86 -3.53 3.47
C ILE A 71 -6.17 -4.27 3.17
N ASN A 72 -6.57 -5.24 4.00
CA ASN A 72 -7.68 -6.16 3.74
C ASN A 72 -9.07 -5.66 4.23
N ASN A 73 -9.17 -4.45 4.76
CA ASN A 73 -10.42 -3.84 5.25
C ASN A 73 -10.82 -2.64 4.38
#